data_AF-H3GYK4-F1
#
_entry.id   AF-H3GYK4-F1
#
_cell.length_a   1.000
_cell.length_b   1.000
_cell.length_c   1.000
_cell.angle_alpha   90.00
_cell.angle_beta   90.00
_cell.angle_gamma   90.00
#
_symmetry.space_group_name_H-M   'P 1'
#
loop_
_entity.id
_entity.type
_entity.pdbx_description
1 polymer ?
#
loop_
_entity_poly.entity_id
_entity_poly.type
_entity_poly.pdbx_seq_one_letter_code
_entity_poly.pdbx_strand_id
1 'polypeptide(L)'
;MRFCNAFLATLLILLATTVTAEKSTRSSITTNVAYGRGRLLRKADAAKVNAIDTEERGVLSSIKNWGKMKYWLAAGKSDDQVKKALNMEGLTGAALKAHPNYKQLEKFWYKREGREMDAYVRQGMSTEYVWGNLGLEMMSESQRKSTDEFRRYMRYATKYDDDIWLHKNSIAEPKIHYGGSAAEMKVKVQIWANAKRDNGYVKEMLRLDGLSKAKREINPNNKYYLEFLKLTKRSES
;
A
#
# COMPACT_ATOMS: atom_id res chain seq x y z
N MET A 1 -27.76 5.54 -0.28
CA MET A 1 -27.36 4.37 0.54
C MET A 1 -26.30 4.80 1.56
N ARG A 2 -26.73 5.02 2.81
CA ARG A 2 -25.92 5.54 3.93
C ARG A 2 -25.97 4.51 5.06
N PHE A 3 -25.16 3.46 5.01
CA PHE A 3 -25.14 2.42 6.05
C PHE A 3 -23.74 1.82 6.33
N CYS A 4 -22.67 2.63 6.29
CA CYS A 4 -21.34 2.18 6.76
C CYS A 4 -20.64 3.12 7.77
N ASN A 5 -21.29 4.19 8.24
CA ASN A 5 -20.67 5.12 9.20
C ASN A 5 -21.12 4.94 10.65
N ALA A 6 -22.04 4.01 10.96
CA ALA A 6 -22.58 3.84 12.31
C ALA A 6 -21.76 2.87 13.21
N PHE A 7 -20.95 1.97 12.62
CA PHE A 7 -20.20 0.97 13.40
C PHE A 7 -18.84 1.46 13.94
N LEU A 8 -18.31 2.58 13.42
CA LEU A 8 -17.04 3.15 13.90
C LEU A 8 -17.21 4.11 15.09
N ALA A 9 -18.43 4.61 15.32
CA ALA A 9 -18.70 5.55 16.42
C ALA A 9 -18.96 4.84 17.76
N THR A 10 -19.49 3.61 17.76
CA THR A 10 -19.80 2.87 18.99
C THR A 10 -18.56 2.27 19.66
N LEU A 11 -17.50 1.95 18.92
CA LEU A 11 -16.25 1.44 19.51
C LEU A 11 -15.47 2.52 20.30
N LEU A 12 -15.66 3.80 19.97
CA LEU A 12 -14.97 4.92 20.64
C LEU A 12 -15.63 5.37 21.95
N ILE A 13 -16.91 5.05 22.16
CA ILE A 13 -17.64 5.46 23.39
C ILE A 13 -17.39 4.48 24.54
N LEU A 14 -17.09 3.20 24.25
CA LEU A 14 -16.84 2.16 25.27
C LEU A 14 -15.44 2.25 25.94
N LEU A 15 -14.52 3.04 25.41
CA LEU A 15 -13.17 3.23 25.98
C LEU A 15 -13.07 4.42 26.95
N ALA A 16 -14.15 5.17 27.17
CA ALA A 16 -14.15 6.36 28.01
C ALA A 16 -14.72 6.15 29.44
N THR A 17 -15.19 4.96 29.81
CA THR A 17 -15.94 4.74 31.07
C THR A 17 -15.24 3.91 32.15
N THR A 18 -13.93 3.64 32.08
CA THR A 18 -13.25 2.92 33.17
C THR A 18 -11.90 3.50 33.56
N VAL A 19 -11.85 4.77 33.96
CA VAL A 19 -10.93 5.22 35.04
C VAL A 19 -11.57 6.42 35.75
N THR A 20 -12.55 6.17 36.62
CA THR A 20 -12.82 7.09 37.74
C THR A 20 -12.03 6.61 38.93
N ALA A 21 -11.16 7.49 39.41
CA ALA A 21 -10.27 7.30 40.54
C ALA A 21 -11.03 7.12 41.85
N GLU A 22 -10.59 6.16 42.67
CA GLU A 22 -10.78 6.23 44.12
C GLU A 22 -9.41 6.34 44.81
N LYS A 23 -9.14 7.54 45.29
CA LYS A 23 -8.07 7.85 46.23
C LYS A 23 -8.65 7.68 47.64
N SER A 24 -8.43 6.53 48.28
CA SER A 24 -8.72 6.38 49.71
C SER A 24 -7.47 6.73 50.52
N THR A 25 -7.65 7.60 51.52
CA THR A 25 -6.60 8.10 52.41
C THR A 25 -6.94 7.68 53.84
N ARG A 26 -5.89 7.46 54.65
CA ARG A 26 -5.85 7.23 56.13
C ARG A 26 -6.12 5.78 56.58
N SER A 27 -5.45 5.22 57.59
CA SER A 27 -4.69 5.82 58.70
C SER A 27 -3.57 4.90 59.20
N SER A 28 -2.49 5.52 59.69
CA SER A 28 -1.39 4.91 60.41
C SER A 28 -1.85 4.42 61.78
N ILE A 29 -1.56 3.15 62.10
CA ILE A 29 -1.41 2.69 63.48
C ILE A 29 -0.13 1.85 63.54
N THR A 30 0.80 2.32 64.35
CA THR A 30 2.03 1.65 64.78
C THR A 30 1.72 0.61 65.85
N THR A 31 2.22 -0.61 65.68
CA THR A 31 2.70 -1.46 66.78
C THR A 31 3.89 -2.30 66.30
N ASN A 32 5.03 -2.10 66.95
CA ASN A 32 6.22 -2.94 66.82
C ASN A 32 6.00 -4.27 67.56
N VAL A 33 6.26 -5.41 66.90
CA VAL A 33 6.82 -6.61 67.55
C VAL A 33 7.74 -7.30 66.53
N ALA A 34 8.93 -7.66 66.99
CA ALA A 34 10.04 -8.17 66.21
C ALA A 34 10.09 -9.72 66.16
N TYR A 35 10.96 -10.19 65.25
CA TYR A 35 11.56 -11.52 65.10
C TYR A 35 10.80 -12.65 64.37
N GLY A 36 11.34 -13.00 63.19
CA GLY A 36 11.55 -14.41 62.84
C GLY A 36 11.23 -14.86 61.41
N ARG A 37 12.29 -15.06 60.61
CA ARG A 37 12.43 -16.21 59.67
C ARG A 37 11.72 -16.13 58.30
N GLY A 38 12.48 -15.65 57.32
CA GLY A 38 12.71 -16.38 56.07
C GLY A 38 11.72 -16.21 54.91
N ARG A 39 12.34 -16.08 53.73
CA ARG A 39 11.86 -16.39 52.37
C ARG A 39 11.18 -15.28 51.55
N LEU A 40 11.84 -15.07 50.39
CA LEU A 40 11.33 -14.64 49.10
C LEU A 40 11.13 -13.13 48.89
N LEU A 41 12.25 -12.46 48.61
CA LEU A 41 12.29 -11.46 47.54
C LEU A 41 11.67 -12.09 46.29
N ARG A 42 10.38 -11.87 46.04
CA ARG A 42 9.83 -11.97 44.68
C ARG A 42 10.56 -10.92 43.85
N LYS A 43 11.62 -11.37 43.18
CA LYS A 43 12.09 -10.80 41.92
C LYS A 43 10.92 -10.97 40.94
N ALA A 44 9.94 -10.08 41.04
CA ALA A 44 8.84 -10.03 40.09
C ALA A 44 9.46 -9.56 38.77
N ASP A 45 9.74 -10.52 37.90
CA ASP A 45 9.73 -10.45 36.45
C ASP A 45 9.76 -9.03 35.84
N ALA A 46 10.84 -8.29 36.08
CA ALA A 46 11.11 -7.06 35.32
C ALA A 46 11.19 -7.37 33.81
N ALA A 47 11.60 -8.60 33.45
CA ALA A 47 11.58 -9.09 32.07
C ALA A 47 10.17 -9.21 31.49
N LYS A 48 9.15 -9.61 32.28
CA LYS A 48 7.77 -9.79 31.79
C LYS A 48 7.02 -8.47 31.73
N VAL A 49 7.27 -7.56 32.67
CA VAL A 49 6.73 -6.18 32.62
C VAL A 49 7.36 -5.41 31.44
N ASN A 50 8.67 -5.51 31.22
CA ASN A 50 9.34 -4.88 30.08
C ASN A 50 8.91 -5.48 28.74
N ALA A 51 8.64 -6.79 28.65
CA ALA A 51 8.15 -7.41 27.42
C ALA A 51 6.75 -6.92 27.04
N ILE A 52 5.82 -6.86 28.00
CA ILE A 52 4.45 -6.35 27.77
C ILE A 52 4.48 -4.86 27.36
N ASP A 53 5.27 -4.04 28.06
CA ASP A 53 5.43 -2.61 27.74
C ASP A 53 6.09 -2.40 26.37
N THR A 54 7.04 -3.25 25.98
CA THR A 54 7.75 -3.13 24.70
C THR A 54 6.85 -3.50 23.52
N GLU A 55 6.05 -4.55 23.67
CA GLU A 55 5.08 -4.98 22.66
C GLU A 55 3.95 -3.96 22.48
N GLU A 56 3.37 -3.45 23.57
CA GLU A 56 2.33 -2.41 23.50
C GLU A 56 2.85 -1.08 22.93
N ARG A 57 4.07 -0.65 23.28
CA ARG A 57 4.71 0.52 22.67
C ARG A 57 4.95 0.33 21.18
N GLY A 58 5.31 -0.89 20.75
CA GLY A 58 5.45 -1.24 19.33
C GLY A 58 4.14 -1.10 18.56
N VAL A 59 3.05 -1.65 19.10
CA VAL A 59 1.72 -1.58 18.49
C VAL A 59 1.19 -0.14 18.48
N LEU A 60 1.24 0.58 19.60
CA LEU A 60 0.77 1.96 19.71
C LEU A 60 1.57 2.92 18.81
N SER A 61 2.89 2.76 18.73
CA SER A 61 3.73 3.58 17.84
C SER A 61 3.40 3.35 16.36
N SER A 62 3.08 2.11 15.97
CA SER A 62 2.66 1.78 14.60
C SER A 62 1.32 2.44 14.25
N ILE A 63 0.35 2.44 15.17
CA ILE A 63 -0.97 3.09 15.03
C ILE A 63 -0.82 4.61 14.93
N LYS A 64 -0.01 5.22 15.82
CA LYS A 64 0.28 6.66 15.79
C LYS A 64 0.91 7.08 14.47
N ASN A 65 1.89 6.32 13.98
CA ASN A 65 2.55 6.58 12.71
C ASN A 65 1.60 6.43 11.51
N TRP A 66 0.66 5.48 11.56
CA TRP A 66 -0.39 5.33 10.54
C TRP A 66 -1.37 6.50 10.53
N GLY A 67 -1.84 6.95 11.69
CA GLY A 67 -2.71 8.11 11.83
C GLY A 67 -2.06 9.40 11.31
N LYS A 68 -0.80 9.64 11.69
CA LYS A 68 0.00 10.80 11.21
C LYS A 68 0.15 10.78 9.69
N MET A 69 0.45 9.62 9.12
CA MET A 69 0.58 9.44 7.67
C MET A 69 -0.74 9.74 6.94
N LYS A 70 -1.87 9.21 7.45
CA LYS A 70 -3.20 9.50 6.89
C LYS A 70 -3.50 10.99 6.91
N TYR A 71 -3.20 11.65 8.03
CA TYR A 71 -3.38 13.09 8.17
C TYR A 71 -2.55 13.88 7.15
N TRP A 72 -1.25 13.60 7.02
CA TRP A 72 -0.39 14.29 6.05
C TRP A 72 -0.89 14.18 4.62
N LEU A 73 -1.32 12.99 4.22
CA LEU A 73 -1.86 12.74 2.89
C LEU A 73 -3.23 13.39 2.67
N ALA A 74 -4.09 13.43 3.69
CA ALA A 74 -5.40 14.06 3.60
C ALA A 74 -5.30 15.60 3.57
N ALA A 75 -4.37 16.17 4.34
CA ALA A 75 -4.12 17.60 4.41
C ALA A 75 -3.22 18.12 3.28
N GLY A 76 -2.82 17.27 2.33
CA GLY A 76 -1.97 17.66 1.19
C GLY A 76 -0.62 18.26 1.60
N LYS A 77 0.00 17.76 2.68
CA LYS A 77 1.24 18.35 3.20
C LYS A 77 2.38 18.30 2.16
N SER A 78 3.17 19.37 2.10
CA SER A 78 4.36 19.44 1.25
C SER A 78 5.51 18.61 1.82
N ASP A 79 6.52 18.34 0.98
CA ASP A 79 7.74 17.66 1.40
C ASP A 79 8.42 18.38 2.56
N ASP A 80 8.50 19.70 2.51
CA ASP A 80 9.13 20.51 3.56
C ASP A 80 8.37 20.44 4.88
N GLN A 81 7.02 20.45 4.82
CA GLN A 81 6.18 20.30 6.01
C GLN A 81 6.37 18.91 6.64
N VAL A 82 6.47 17.85 5.83
CA VAL A 82 6.70 16.49 6.34
C VAL A 82 8.12 16.32 6.86
N LYS A 83 9.14 16.84 6.17
CA LYS A 83 10.53 16.85 6.64
C LYS A 83 10.65 17.57 7.97
N LYS A 84 10.05 18.77 8.10
CA LYS A 84 9.99 19.50 9.37
C LYS A 84 9.34 18.68 10.48
N ALA A 85 8.19 18.05 10.21
CA ALA A 85 7.50 17.19 11.17
C ALA A 85 8.24 15.87 11.49
N LEU A 86 9.31 15.56 10.75
CA LEU A 86 10.23 14.44 10.96
C LEU A 86 11.59 14.89 11.52
N ASN A 87 11.74 16.18 11.86
CA ASN A 87 12.99 16.79 12.32
C ASN A 87 14.14 16.66 11.29
N MET A 88 13.80 16.79 10.00
CA MET A 88 14.71 16.71 8.84
C MET A 88 14.73 18.01 8.04
N GLU A 89 14.29 19.13 8.65
CA GLU A 89 14.30 20.46 8.03
C GLU A 89 15.74 20.83 7.64
N GLY A 90 15.93 21.36 6.43
CA GLY A 90 17.26 21.72 5.90
C GLY A 90 18.13 20.56 5.43
N LEU A 91 17.79 19.30 5.73
CA LEU A 91 18.57 18.15 5.26
C LEU A 91 18.33 17.87 3.77
N THR A 92 19.40 17.62 3.02
CA THR A 92 19.36 17.26 1.60
C THR A 92 20.38 16.14 1.29
N GLY A 93 20.30 15.58 0.08
CA GLY A 93 21.28 14.63 -0.44
C GLY A 93 21.55 13.43 0.49
N ALA A 94 22.83 13.15 0.73
CA ALA A 94 23.26 12.03 1.58
C ALA A 94 22.83 12.21 3.06
N ALA A 95 22.87 13.45 3.57
CA ALA A 95 22.48 13.73 4.97
C ALA A 95 21.00 13.44 5.22
N LEU A 96 20.13 13.76 4.26
CA LEU A 96 18.70 13.41 4.34
C LEU A 96 18.51 11.89 4.38
N LYS A 97 19.20 11.15 3.51
CA LYS A 97 19.10 9.69 3.40
C LYS A 97 19.63 8.96 4.63
N ALA A 98 20.65 9.50 5.28
CA ALA A 98 21.26 8.92 6.48
C ALA A 98 20.41 9.12 7.75
N HIS A 99 19.41 10.00 7.73
CA HIS A 99 18.62 10.32 8.92
C HIS A 99 17.70 9.17 9.33
N PRO A 100 17.55 8.86 10.64
CA PRO A 100 16.73 7.74 11.12
C PRO A 100 15.27 7.75 10.64
N ASN A 101 14.70 8.94 10.44
CA ASN A 101 13.31 9.12 9.99
C ASN A 101 13.14 9.10 8.46
N TYR A 102 14.20 8.91 7.67
CA TYR A 102 14.13 8.93 6.20
C TYR A 102 13.14 7.88 5.66
N LYS A 103 13.10 6.68 6.24
CA LYS A 103 12.12 5.63 5.85
C LYS A 103 10.66 6.09 5.98
N GLN A 104 10.37 6.97 6.93
CA GLN A 104 9.03 7.52 7.11
C GLN A 104 8.69 8.55 6.00
N LEU A 105 9.68 9.31 5.54
CA LEU A 105 9.55 10.21 4.39
C LEU A 105 9.36 9.42 3.09
N GLU A 106 10.13 8.36 2.86
CA GLU A 106 9.94 7.48 1.70
C GLU A 106 8.54 6.85 1.68
N LYS A 107 8.05 6.40 2.84
CA LYS A 107 6.69 5.87 2.97
C LYS A 107 5.63 6.93 2.65
N PHE A 108 5.89 8.19 2.99
CA PHE A 108 5.01 9.31 2.64
C PHE A 108 4.97 9.52 1.12
N TRP A 109 6.12 9.63 0.46
CA TRP A 109 6.21 9.76 -1.00
C TRP A 109 5.52 8.60 -1.73
N TYR A 110 5.79 7.37 -1.30
CA TYR A 110 5.17 6.18 -1.87
C TYR A 110 3.64 6.22 -1.76
N LYS A 111 3.10 6.59 -0.59
CA LYS A 111 1.64 6.67 -0.40
C LYS A 111 1.00 7.84 -1.13
N ARG A 112 1.69 8.99 -1.23
CA ARG A 112 1.23 10.14 -2.01
C ARG A 112 1.11 9.77 -3.48
N GLU A 113 2.17 9.20 -4.06
CA GLU A 113 2.15 8.69 -5.44
C GLU A 113 1.02 7.67 -5.65
N GLY A 114 0.76 6.80 -4.67
CA GLY A 114 -0.36 5.85 -4.75
C GLY A 114 -1.72 6.54 -4.84
N ARG A 115 -1.94 7.62 -4.08
CA ARG A 115 -3.19 8.41 -4.14
C ARG A 115 -3.35 9.18 -5.45
N GLU A 116 -2.25 9.66 -6.02
CA GLU A 116 -2.26 10.27 -7.36
C GLU A 116 -2.70 9.23 -8.40
N MET A 117 -2.15 8.01 -8.33
CA MET A 117 -2.57 6.90 -9.19
C MET A 117 -4.03 6.49 -8.96
N ASP A 118 -4.52 6.46 -7.70
CA ASP A 118 -5.94 6.27 -7.39
C ASP A 118 -6.82 7.32 -8.09
N ALA A 119 -6.38 8.57 -8.13
CA ALA A 119 -7.10 9.63 -8.83
C ALA A 119 -7.10 9.42 -10.34
N TYR A 120 -5.96 9.05 -10.94
CA TYR A 120 -5.86 8.77 -12.38
C TYR A 120 -6.75 7.60 -12.80
N VAL A 121 -6.81 6.52 -12.00
CA VAL A 121 -7.73 5.40 -12.26
C VAL A 121 -9.18 5.86 -12.21
N ARG A 122 -9.59 6.58 -11.16
CA ARG A 122 -10.97 7.11 -11.03
C ARG A 122 -11.35 8.09 -12.14
N GLN A 123 -10.38 8.83 -12.66
CA GLN A 123 -10.58 9.75 -13.78
C GLN A 123 -10.59 9.03 -15.14
N GLY A 124 -10.35 7.70 -15.17
CA GLY A 124 -10.36 6.92 -16.39
C GLY A 124 -9.21 7.25 -17.34
N MET A 125 -8.07 7.70 -16.81
CA MET A 125 -6.86 7.88 -17.62
C MET A 125 -6.43 6.53 -18.20
N SER A 126 -5.95 6.51 -19.44
CA SER A 126 -5.45 5.27 -20.06
C SER A 126 -4.01 5.00 -19.63
N THR A 127 -3.63 3.72 -19.65
CA THR A 127 -2.23 3.29 -19.49
C THR A 127 -1.34 3.86 -20.58
N GLU A 128 -1.85 3.98 -21.81
CA GLU A 128 -1.16 4.60 -22.94
C GLU A 128 -0.85 6.09 -22.69
N TYR A 129 -1.81 6.84 -22.14
CA TYR A 129 -1.62 8.24 -21.78
C TYR A 129 -0.50 8.40 -20.74
N VAL A 130 -0.54 7.59 -19.67
CA VAL A 130 0.49 7.64 -18.62
C VAL A 130 1.85 7.20 -19.16
N TRP A 131 1.89 6.18 -20.02
CA TRP A 131 3.11 5.73 -20.71
C TRP A 131 3.76 6.85 -21.53
N GLY A 132 2.96 7.53 -22.36
CA GLY A 132 3.42 8.66 -23.18
C GLY A 132 3.84 9.87 -22.36
N ASN A 133 3.05 10.24 -21.35
CA ASN A 133 3.35 11.39 -20.48
C ASN A 133 4.63 11.20 -19.64
N LEU A 134 4.99 9.94 -19.36
CA LEU A 134 6.25 9.58 -18.71
C LEU A 134 7.44 9.47 -19.69
N GLY A 135 7.23 9.74 -20.98
CA GLY A 135 8.27 9.70 -22.02
C GLY A 135 8.78 8.28 -22.33
N LEU A 136 8.11 7.23 -21.86
CA LEU A 136 8.59 5.85 -21.95
C LEU A 136 8.63 5.33 -23.40
N GLU A 137 7.80 5.89 -24.27
CA GLU A 137 7.78 5.54 -25.70
C GLU A 137 9.10 5.90 -26.39
N MET A 138 9.73 7.01 -26.00
CA MET A 138 10.96 7.51 -26.61
C MET A 138 12.22 6.83 -26.07
N MET A 139 12.10 6.01 -25.02
CA MET A 139 13.23 5.31 -24.40
C MET A 139 13.47 3.96 -25.06
N SER A 140 14.74 3.59 -25.24
CA SER A 140 15.09 2.19 -25.56
C SER A 140 14.69 1.25 -24.42
N GLU A 141 14.50 -0.04 -24.71
CA GLU A 141 14.09 -1.01 -23.68
C GLU A 141 15.10 -1.10 -22.51
N SER A 142 16.40 -0.99 -22.79
CA SER A 142 17.45 -1.02 -21.77
C SER A 142 17.43 0.22 -20.88
N GLN A 143 17.31 1.41 -21.47
CA GLN A 143 17.18 2.67 -20.71
C GLN A 143 15.91 2.65 -19.87
N ARG A 144 14.78 2.24 -20.46
CA ARG A 144 13.47 2.25 -19.80
C ARG A 144 13.48 1.48 -18.48
N LYS A 145 14.07 0.29 -18.44
CA LYS A 145 14.00 -0.60 -17.27
C LYS A 145 14.69 -0.04 -16.01
N SER A 146 15.58 0.94 -16.15
CA SER A 146 16.30 1.55 -15.03
C SER A 146 15.73 2.89 -14.55
N THR A 147 14.65 3.39 -15.14
CA THR A 147 14.11 4.71 -14.80
C THR A 147 13.02 4.68 -13.72
N ASP A 148 12.92 5.78 -12.98
CA ASP A 148 11.84 6.00 -12.01
C ASP A 148 10.48 6.13 -12.69
N GLU A 149 10.45 6.65 -13.92
CA GLU A 149 9.28 6.74 -14.79
C GLU A 149 8.72 5.34 -15.08
N PHE A 150 9.58 4.37 -15.39
CA PHE A 150 9.13 3.01 -15.65
C PHE A 150 8.58 2.33 -14.39
N ARG A 151 9.25 2.53 -13.24
CA ARG A 151 8.73 2.09 -11.93
C ARG A 151 7.35 2.68 -11.65
N ARG A 152 7.16 3.98 -11.93
CA ARG A 152 5.90 4.69 -11.75
C ARG A 152 4.82 4.15 -12.68
N TYR A 153 5.14 3.94 -13.96
CA TYR A 153 4.22 3.32 -14.92
C TYR A 153 3.80 1.91 -14.49
N MET A 154 4.74 1.04 -14.13
CA MET A 154 4.46 -0.32 -13.66
C MET A 154 3.45 -0.31 -12.51
N ARG A 155 3.67 0.59 -11.53
CA ARG A 155 2.79 0.71 -10.37
C ARG A 155 1.39 1.21 -10.76
N TYR A 156 1.30 2.17 -11.67
CA TYR A 156 0.01 2.66 -12.17
C TYR A 156 -0.73 1.61 -12.99
N ALA A 157 -0.06 0.97 -13.97
CA ALA A 157 -0.65 -0.01 -14.86
C ALA A 157 -1.13 -1.27 -14.11
N THR A 158 -0.38 -1.75 -13.12
CA THR A 158 -0.84 -2.81 -12.22
C THR A 158 -2.12 -2.40 -11.49
N LYS A 159 -2.16 -1.17 -10.96
CA LYS A 159 -3.33 -0.68 -10.24
C LYS A 159 -4.56 -0.52 -11.14
N TYR A 160 -4.36 -0.05 -12.36
CA TYR A 160 -5.41 0.07 -13.37
C TYR A 160 -5.97 -1.31 -13.75
N ASP A 161 -5.09 -2.29 -13.96
CA ASP A 161 -5.48 -3.68 -14.23
C ASP A 161 -6.20 -4.34 -13.05
N ASP A 162 -5.72 -4.13 -11.82
CA ASP A 162 -6.39 -4.59 -10.59
C ASP A 162 -7.81 -4.03 -10.47
N ASP A 163 -7.99 -2.75 -10.82
CA ASP A 163 -9.29 -2.09 -10.74
C ASP A 163 -10.29 -2.68 -11.74
N ILE A 164 -9.85 -2.96 -12.98
CA ILE A 164 -10.66 -3.66 -13.99
C ILE A 164 -11.01 -5.05 -13.47
N TRP A 165 -10.01 -5.82 -13.06
CA TRP A 165 -10.22 -7.19 -12.58
C TRP A 165 -11.25 -7.29 -11.44
N LEU A 166 -11.21 -6.36 -10.48
CA LEU A 166 -12.08 -6.38 -9.31
C LEU A 166 -13.49 -5.85 -9.57
N HIS A 167 -13.63 -4.88 -10.48
CA HIS A 167 -14.87 -4.11 -10.61
C HIS A 167 -15.56 -4.25 -11.97
N LYS A 168 -15.00 -5.04 -12.90
CA LYS A 168 -15.66 -5.33 -14.18
C LYS A 168 -17.05 -5.93 -13.97
N ASN A 169 -18.01 -5.53 -14.81
CA ASN A 169 -19.44 -5.88 -14.69
C ASN A 169 -20.12 -5.40 -13.39
N SER A 170 -19.55 -4.40 -12.71
CA SER A 170 -20.17 -3.77 -11.53
C SER A 170 -20.61 -2.34 -11.82
N ILE A 171 -21.39 -1.74 -10.92
CA ILE A 171 -21.74 -0.31 -10.98
C ILE A 171 -20.53 0.63 -10.90
N ALA A 172 -19.37 0.11 -10.47
CA ALA A 172 -18.10 0.81 -10.35
C ALA A 172 -17.10 0.38 -11.44
N GLU A 173 -17.58 -0.21 -12.54
CA GLU A 173 -16.73 -0.64 -13.65
C GLU A 173 -15.88 0.53 -14.17
N PRO A 174 -14.55 0.40 -14.16
CA PRO A 174 -13.68 1.45 -14.69
C PRO A 174 -13.75 1.48 -16.21
N LYS A 175 -13.44 2.65 -16.78
CA LYS A 175 -13.29 2.78 -18.23
C LYS A 175 -12.13 1.91 -18.71
N ILE A 176 -12.41 0.90 -19.52
CA ILE A 176 -11.43 -0.02 -20.08
C ILE A 176 -10.85 0.55 -21.38
N HIS A 177 -9.53 0.70 -21.42
CA HIS A 177 -8.78 1.09 -22.62
C HIS A 177 -7.96 -0.11 -23.10
N TYR A 178 -8.30 -0.60 -24.30
CA TYR A 178 -7.61 -1.73 -24.92
C TYR A 178 -6.40 -1.28 -25.73
N GLY A 179 -5.42 -2.18 -25.90
CA GLY A 179 -4.25 -1.93 -26.75
C GLY A 179 -3.15 -1.11 -26.07
N GLY A 180 -2.34 -0.45 -26.90
CA GLY A 180 -1.12 0.26 -26.50
C GLY A 180 0.00 0.06 -27.52
N SER A 181 1.10 0.78 -27.34
CA SER A 181 2.27 0.60 -28.21
C SER A 181 2.86 -0.81 -28.07
N ALA A 182 3.63 -1.27 -29.05
CA ALA A 182 4.19 -2.61 -29.00
C ALA A 182 5.09 -2.82 -27.77
N ALA A 183 5.77 -1.77 -27.32
CA ALA A 183 6.58 -1.75 -26.12
C ALA A 183 5.73 -1.79 -24.85
N GLU A 184 4.67 -0.99 -24.79
CA GLU A 184 3.73 -0.97 -23.66
C GLU A 184 3.04 -2.32 -23.48
N MET A 185 2.61 -2.95 -24.59
CA MET A 185 1.92 -4.25 -24.56
C MET A 185 2.77 -5.37 -23.96
N LYS A 186 4.08 -5.41 -24.24
CA LYS A 186 5.01 -6.36 -23.59
C LYS A 186 5.01 -6.20 -22.07
N VAL A 187 4.90 -4.97 -21.59
CA VAL A 187 4.88 -4.66 -20.16
C VAL A 187 3.54 -5.06 -19.54
N LYS A 188 2.42 -4.79 -20.21
CA LYS A 188 1.08 -5.25 -19.78
C LYS A 188 1.02 -6.77 -19.65
N VAL A 189 1.62 -7.50 -20.59
CA VAL A 189 1.74 -8.97 -20.53
C VAL A 189 2.48 -9.43 -19.27
N GLN A 190 3.59 -8.77 -18.92
CA GLN A 190 4.32 -9.06 -17.68
C GLN A 190 3.48 -8.77 -16.43
N ILE A 191 2.73 -7.68 -16.42
CA ILE A 191 1.80 -7.33 -15.32
C ILE A 191 0.74 -8.43 -15.16
N TRP A 192 0.08 -8.84 -16.24
CA TRP A 192 -0.93 -9.91 -16.19
C TRP A 192 -0.36 -11.25 -15.75
N ALA A 193 0.84 -11.60 -16.22
CA ALA A 193 1.54 -12.83 -15.83
C ALA A 193 1.88 -12.81 -14.33
N ASN A 194 2.43 -11.70 -13.82
CA ASN A 194 2.77 -11.52 -12.42
C ASN A 194 1.53 -11.55 -11.51
N ALA A 195 0.43 -10.93 -11.96
CA ALA A 195 -0.86 -10.94 -11.27
C ALA A 195 -1.62 -12.27 -11.42
N LYS A 196 -1.08 -13.24 -12.19
CA LYS A 196 -1.68 -14.55 -12.46
C LYS A 196 -3.11 -14.47 -13.02
N ARG A 197 -3.40 -13.46 -13.84
CA ARG A 197 -4.71 -13.32 -14.52
C ARG A 197 -5.07 -14.61 -15.26
N ASP A 198 -6.35 -14.91 -15.41
CA ASP A 198 -6.78 -16.09 -16.16
C ASP A 198 -6.71 -15.85 -17.68
N ASN A 199 -6.77 -16.95 -18.44
CA ASN A 199 -6.65 -16.90 -19.89
C ASN A 199 -7.82 -16.15 -20.56
N GLY A 200 -9.02 -16.24 -20.00
CA GLY A 200 -10.20 -15.55 -20.51
C GLY A 200 -10.05 -14.04 -20.39
N TYR A 201 -9.65 -13.57 -19.21
CA TYR A 201 -9.37 -12.16 -18.96
C TYR A 201 -8.30 -11.61 -19.90
N VAL A 202 -7.16 -12.31 -20.05
CA VAL A 202 -6.08 -11.82 -20.93
C VAL A 202 -6.51 -11.83 -22.40
N LYS A 203 -7.25 -12.85 -22.86
CA LYS A 203 -7.81 -12.85 -24.22
C LYS A 203 -8.72 -11.66 -24.44
N GLU A 204 -9.58 -11.34 -23.48
CA GLU A 204 -10.47 -10.18 -23.57
C GLU A 204 -9.70 -8.85 -23.61
N MET A 205 -8.73 -8.66 -22.72
CA MET A 205 -7.90 -7.45 -22.70
C MET A 205 -7.10 -7.28 -24.00
N LEU A 206 -6.83 -8.37 -24.71
CA LEU A 206 -6.20 -8.41 -26.03
C LEU A 206 -7.18 -8.37 -27.20
N ARG A 207 -8.50 -8.33 -26.95
CA ARG A 207 -9.57 -8.38 -27.95
C ARG A 207 -9.53 -9.65 -28.80
N LEU A 208 -9.22 -10.76 -28.15
CA LEU A 208 -9.15 -12.12 -28.71
C LEU A 208 -10.29 -13.01 -28.21
N ASP A 209 -11.10 -12.53 -27.28
CA ASP A 209 -12.29 -13.20 -26.79
C ASP A 209 -13.31 -13.41 -27.92
N GLY A 210 -14.04 -14.52 -27.88
CA GLY A 210 -15.01 -14.89 -28.92
C GLY A 210 -14.43 -15.25 -30.31
N LEU A 211 -13.13 -15.06 -30.54
CA LEU A 211 -12.50 -15.45 -31.80
C LEU A 211 -12.30 -16.97 -31.89
N SER A 212 -12.61 -17.55 -33.05
CA SER A 212 -12.21 -18.92 -33.37
C SER A 212 -10.68 -19.03 -33.39
N LYS A 213 -10.16 -20.26 -33.20
CA LYS A 213 -8.71 -20.50 -33.21
C LYS A 213 -8.02 -19.93 -34.47
N ALA A 214 -8.56 -20.21 -35.66
CA ALA A 214 -8.02 -19.70 -36.92
C ALA A 214 -8.01 -18.15 -36.99
N LYS A 215 -9.09 -17.49 -36.53
CA LYS A 215 -9.16 -16.01 -36.50
C LYS A 215 -8.20 -15.41 -35.48
N ARG A 216 -7.97 -16.09 -34.36
CA ARG A 216 -7.03 -15.68 -33.34
C ARG A 216 -5.58 -15.79 -33.82
N GLU A 217 -5.21 -16.88 -34.49
CA GLU A 217 -3.83 -17.11 -34.96
C GLU A 217 -3.34 -16.03 -35.92
N ILE A 218 -4.22 -15.46 -36.74
CA ILE A 218 -3.88 -14.36 -37.66
C ILE A 218 -3.99 -12.97 -37.03
N ASN A 219 -4.52 -12.85 -35.80
CA ASN A 219 -4.68 -11.57 -35.13
C ASN A 219 -3.31 -11.06 -34.62
N PRO A 220 -2.93 -9.80 -34.89
CA PRO A 220 -1.63 -9.25 -34.47
C PRO A 220 -1.44 -9.23 -32.94
N ASN A 221 -2.51 -9.25 -32.15
CA ASN A 221 -2.44 -9.30 -30.69
C ASN A 221 -2.18 -10.71 -30.14
N ASN A 222 -2.32 -11.76 -30.96
CA ASN A 222 -2.09 -13.13 -30.52
C ASN A 222 -0.65 -13.37 -30.03
N LYS A 223 0.33 -12.65 -30.60
CA LYS A 223 1.73 -12.70 -30.13
C LYS A 223 1.87 -12.36 -28.65
N TYR A 224 1.05 -11.44 -28.13
CA TYR A 224 1.06 -11.06 -26.71
C TYR A 224 0.40 -12.12 -25.83
N TYR A 225 -0.63 -12.79 -26.34
CA TYR A 225 -1.26 -13.91 -25.64
C TYR A 225 -0.31 -15.11 -25.54
N LEU A 226 0.41 -15.43 -26.62
CA LEU A 226 1.44 -16.47 -26.62
C LEU A 226 2.58 -16.15 -25.64
N GLU A 227 3.01 -14.89 -25.57
CA GLU A 227 4.01 -14.44 -24.59
C GLU A 227 3.50 -14.61 -23.15
N PHE A 228 2.25 -14.26 -22.88
CA PHE A 228 1.60 -14.48 -21.58
C PHE A 228 1.58 -15.97 -21.18
N LEU A 229 1.23 -16.86 -22.11
CA LEU A 229 1.25 -18.31 -21.86
C LEU A 229 2.66 -18.82 -21.56
N LYS A 230 3.67 -18.33 -22.28
CA LYS A 230 5.08 -18.66 -22.02
C LYS A 230 5.51 -18.23 -20.62
N LEU A 231 5.19 -17.01 -20.20
CA LEU A 231 5.53 -16.48 -18.87
C LEU A 231 4.82 -17.25 -17.74
N THR A 232 3.60 -17.72 -17.99
CA THR A 232 2.80 -18.45 -16.99
C THR A 232 2.94 -19.97 -17.05
N LYS A 233 3.74 -20.49 -17.99
CA LYS A 233 3.92 -21.94 -18.26
C LYS A 233 2.59 -22.66 -18.50
N ARG A 234 1.65 -22.00 -19.19
CA ARG A 234 0.33 -22.55 -19.53
C ARG A 234 0.29 -22.97 -21.00
N SER A 235 -0.55 -23.96 -21.32
CA SER A 235 -0.89 -24.29 -22.70
C SER A 235 -2.05 -23.45 -23.19
N GLU A 236 -2.16 -23.31 -24.52
CA GLU A 236 -3.38 -22.79 -25.12
C GLU A 236 -4.56 -23.70 -24.78
N SER A 237 -5.67 -23.07 -24.37
CA SER A 237 -7.01 -23.67 -24.25
C SER A 237 -7.95 -22.97 -25.21
#